data_AF-A0A3D4NPL0-F1
#
_entry.id   AF-A0A3D4NPL0-F1
#
_cell.length_a   1.000
_cell.length_b   1.000
_cell.length_c   1.000
_cell.angle_alpha   90.00
_cell.angle_beta   90.00
_cell.angle_gamma   90.00
#
_symmetry.space_group_name_H-M   'P 1'
#
loop_
_entity.id
_entity.type
_entity.pdbx_description
1 polymer ?
#
loop_
_entity_poly.entity_id
_entity_poly.type
_entity_poly.pdbx_seq_one_letter_code
_entity_poly.pdbx_strand_id
1 'polypeptide(L)'
;MWFSNIKTTAGSLLGMEISPTGIALAQILRSPDQPPRLLYCHFREAVPEQHCAVLKSMVSESGFDGLPVNLVLHPAEYKMLLLECPDVPAEELGAAMRWRIKDLISAPLEDLVVDAFALPADAYRGRSRMAFCAVLDKTRMQGWSTLIKKAGLKLASIDVTEMAIRNLGLLAGAENLNIAV
;
A
#
# COMPACT_ATOMS: atom_id res chain seq x y z
N MET A 1 -28.51 -0.06 11.42
CA MET A 1 -27.39 0.00 10.46
C MET A 1 -27.96 -0.10 9.06
N TRP A 2 -27.74 0.91 8.22
CA TRP A 2 -28.27 0.97 6.86
C TRP A 2 -27.20 0.39 5.93
N PHE A 3 -27.35 -0.85 5.49
CA PHE A 3 -26.52 -1.42 4.43
C PHE A 3 -27.09 -0.96 3.09
N SER A 4 -26.61 0.17 2.57
CA SER A 4 -26.89 0.55 1.19
C SER A 4 -26.07 -0.33 0.24
N ASN A 5 -26.74 -1.09 -0.63
CA ASN A 5 -26.15 -1.93 -1.67
C ASN A 5 -24.98 -1.22 -2.38
N ILE A 6 -23.76 -1.65 -2.08
CA ILE A 6 -22.56 -1.15 -2.75
C ILE A 6 -22.48 -1.85 -4.10
N LYS A 7 -22.93 -1.16 -5.16
CA LYS A 7 -22.73 -1.62 -6.53
C LYS A 7 -21.32 -1.27 -6.97
N THR A 8 -20.63 -2.24 -7.57
CA THR A 8 -19.39 -2.06 -8.31
C THR A 8 -19.61 -1.05 -9.43
N THR A 9 -19.36 0.22 -9.13
CA THR A 9 -19.54 1.34 -10.05
C THR A 9 -18.19 1.65 -10.69
N ALA A 10 -18.16 2.03 -11.96
CA ALA A 10 -16.94 2.50 -12.61
C ALA A 10 -16.30 3.61 -11.75
N GLY A 11 -15.01 3.49 -11.46
CA GLY A 11 -14.28 4.41 -10.57
C GLY A 11 -14.32 4.05 -9.08
N SER A 12 -14.95 2.94 -8.67
CA SER A 12 -14.84 2.43 -7.30
C SER A 12 -13.50 1.72 -7.07
N LEU A 13 -12.80 2.08 -6.01
CA LEU A 13 -11.50 1.54 -5.61
C LEU A 13 -11.58 1.04 -4.16
N LEU A 14 -11.07 -0.17 -3.91
CA LEU A 14 -10.97 -0.75 -2.58
C LEU A 14 -9.50 -0.75 -2.13
N GLY A 15 -9.25 -0.17 -0.97
CA GLY A 15 -7.98 -0.21 -0.26
C GLY A 15 -8.11 -1.06 1.01
N MET A 16 -7.01 -1.68 1.41
CA MET A 16 -6.94 -2.53 2.60
C MET A 16 -5.59 -2.42 3.27
N GLU A 17 -5.58 -2.55 4.59
CA GLU A 17 -4.39 -2.81 5.39
C GLU A 17 -4.66 -4.00 6.31
N ILE A 18 -3.66 -4.85 6.51
CA ILE A 18 -3.67 -5.91 7.53
C ILE A 18 -2.53 -5.61 8.50
N SER A 19 -2.88 -5.31 9.75
CA SER A 19 -1.95 -4.99 10.83
C SER A 19 -1.93 -6.11 11.88
N PRO A 20 -0.98 -6.07 12.85
CA PRO A 20 -0.98 -7.03 13.95
C PRO A 20 -2.24 -7.01 14.82
N THR A 21 -3.00 -5.91 14.81
CA THR A 21 -4.18 -5.71 15.67
C THR A 21 -5.51 -5.84 14.93
N GLY A 22 -5.51 -5.87 13.59
CA GLY A 22 -6.72 -6.06 12.83
C GLY A 22 -6.60 -5.74 11.35
N ILE A 23 -7.76 -5.53 10.73
CA ILE A 23 -7.88 -5.31 9.29
C ILE A 23 -8.69 -4.04 9.06
N ALA A 24 -8.15 -3.14 8.25
CA ALA A 24 -8.84 -1.96 7.77
C ALA A 24 -9.23 -2.15 6.29
N LEU A 25 -10.46 -1.77 5.96
CA LEU A 25 -10.96 -1.69 4.58
C LEU A 25 -11.52 -0.30 4.33
N ALA A 26 -11.16 0.28 3.19
CA ALA A 26 -11.68 1.57 2.74
C ALA A 26 -12.08 1.49 1.27
N GLN A 27 -13.30 1.91 0.93
CA GLN A 27 -13.75 2.04 -0.45
C GLN A 27 -13.95 3.50 -0.79
N ILE A 28 -13.32 3.94 -1.87
CA ILE A 28 -13.51 5.28 -2.42
C ILE A 28 -14.15 5.21 -3.80
N LEU A 29 -15.00 6.18 -4.10
CA LEU A 29 -15.49 6.45 -5.45
C LEU A 29 -14.74 7.64 -6.02
N ARG A 30 -14.09 7.43 -7.17
CA ARG A 30 -13.51 8.49 -7.97
C ARG A 30 -14.39 8.77 -9.17
N SER A 31 -14.63 10.05 -9.42
CA SER A 31 -15.27 10.54 -10.63
C SER A 31 -14.42 11.66 -11.20
N PRO A 32 -14.32 11.80 -12.54
CA PRO A 32 -13.67 12.94 -13.14
C PRO A 32 -14.23 14.25 -12.57
N ASP A 33 -13.33 15.20 -12.28
CA ASP A 33 -13.66 16.57 -11.85
C ASP A 33 -14.48 16.68 -10.55
N GLN A 34 -14.54 15.62 -9.74
CA GLN A 34 -15.19 15.64 -8.42
C GLN A 34 -14.22 15.21 -7.32
N PRO A 35 -14.38 15.74 -6.10
CA PRO A 35 -13.61 15.25 -4.95
C PRO A 35 -13.91 13.76 -4.73
N PRO A 36 -12.89 12.96 -4.35
CA PRO A 36 -13.10 11.54 -4.06
C PRO A 36 -14.08 11.39 -2.89
N ARG A 37 -14.99 10.41 -2.99
CA ARG A 37 -15.97 10.14 -1.94
C ARG A 37 -15.64 8.85 -1.22
N LEU A 38 -15.54 8.90 0.11
CA LEU A 38 -15.41 7.71 0.95
C LEU A 38 -16.78 7.03 1.07
N LEU A 39 -16.92 5.83 0.51
CA LEU A 39 -18.16 5.04 0.54
C LEU A 39 -18.19 4.05 1.70
N TYR A 40 -17.02 3.54 2.09
CA TYR A 40 -16.85 2.54 3.15
C TYR A 40 -15.53 2.80 3.86
N CYS A 41 -15.52 2.70 5.20
CA CYS A 41 -14.29 2.76 6.00
C CYS A 41 -14.54 2.05 7.32
N HIS A 42 -14.01 0.83 7.45
CA HIS A 42 -14.18 0.04 8.66
C HIS A 42 -12.90 -0.66 9.04
N PHE A 43 -12.64 -0.67 10.34
CA PHE A 43 -11.62 -1.48 10.98
C PHE A 43 -12.29 -2.60 11.77
N ARG A 44 -11.70 -3.80 11.73
CA ARG A 44 -12.08 -4.91 12.61
C ARG A 44 -10.85 -5.46 13.30
N GLU A 45 -10.91 -5.50 14.63
CA GLU A 45 -9.88 -6.13 15.44
C GLU A 45 -9.75 -7.61 15.11
N ALA A 46 -8.51 -8.08 14.98
CA ALA A 46 -8.17 -9.46 14.73
C ALA A 46 -6.68 -9.70 14.99
N VAL A 47 -6.38 -10.79 15.68
CA VAL A 47 -5.00 -11.30 15.75
C VAL A 47 -4.63 -12.05 14.45
N PRO A 48 -3.33 -12.24 14.14
CA PRO A 48 -2.88 -12.85 12.88
C PRO A 48 -3.57 -14.18 12.52
N GLU A 49 -3.82 -15.04 13.50
CA GLU A 49 -4.46 -16.34 13.31
C GLU A 49 -5.93 -16.21 12.83
N GLN A 50 -6.56 -15.07 13.12
CA GLN A 50 -7.95 -14.77 12.78
C GLN A 50 -8.10 -14.01 11.48
N HIS A 51 -7.02 -13.42 10.93
CA HIS A 51 -7.09 -12.53 9.77
C HIS A 51 -7.82 -13.13 8.58
N CYS A 52 -7.59 -14.41 8.27
CA CYS A 52 -8.25 -15.07 7.15
C CYS A 52 -9.77 -15.15 7.34
N ALA A 53 -10.23 -15.50 8.55
CA ALA A 53 -11.66 -15.64 8.84
C ALA A 53 -12.34 -14.27 8.89
N VAL A 54 -11.69 -13.30 9.54
CA VAL A 54 -12.17 -11.93 9.68
C VAL A 54 -12.27 -11.23 8.32
N LEU A 55 -11.23 -11.31 7.48
CA LEU A 55 -11.26 -10.69 6.16
C LEU A 55 -12.38 -11.28 5.30
N LYS A 56 -12.53 -12.61 5.29
CA LYS A 56 -13.58 -13.27 4.51
C LYS A 56 -14.98 -12.82 4.93
N SER A 57 -15.22 -12.67 6.25
CA SER A 57 -16.49 -12.15 6.77
C SER A 57 -16.70 -10.68 6.40
N MET A 58 -15.68 -9.83 6.53
CA MET A 58 -15.75 -8.42 6.11
C MET A 58 -16.08 -8.28 4.61
N VAL A 59 -15.46 -9.09 3.75
CA VAL A 59 -15.71 -9.09 2.30
C VAL A 59 -17.13 -9.52 1.98
N SER A 60 -17.60 -10.60 2.62
CA SER A 60 -18.96 -11.11 2.42
C SER A 60 -20.02 -10.14 2.89
N GLU A 61 -19.85 -9.52 4.06
CA GLU A 61 -20.81 -8.58 4.64
C GLU A 61 -20.91 -7.27 3.84
N SER A 62 -19.80 -6.87 3.21
CA SER A 62 -19.72 -5.62 2.45
C SER A 62 -20.02 -5.81 0.96
N GLY A 63 -20.23 -7.06 0.50
CA GLY A 63 -20.48 -7.38 -0.90
C GLY A 63 -19.27 -7.12 -1.82
N PHE A 64 -18.05 -7.26 -1.29
CA PHE A 64 -16.81 -6.96 -2.02
C PHE A 64 -16.22 -8.17 -2.79
N ASP A 65 -16.95 -9.28 -2.87
CA ASP A 65 -16.46 -10.47 -3.58
C ASP A 65 -16.11 -10.14 -5.05
N GLY A 66 -14.96 -10.65 -5.50
CA GLY A 66 -14.42 -10.45 -6.84
C GLY A 66 -13.81 -9.07 -7.11
N LEU A 67 -13.84 -8.13 -6.15
CA LEU A 67 -13.31 -6.77 -6.35
C LEU A 67 -11.78 -6.74 -6.36
N PRO A 68 -11.17 -5.90 -7.22
CA PRO A 68 -9.75 -5.57 -7.10
C PRO A 68 -9.50 -4.78 -5.81
N VAL A 69 -8.43 -5.12 -5.10
CA VAL A 69 -7.99 -4.44 -3.87
C VAL A 69 -6.55 -3.97 -3.96
N ASN A 70 -6.29 -2.74 -3.50
CA ASN A 70 -4.95 -2.25 -3.21
C ASN A 70 -4.60 -2.60 -1.76
N LEU A 71 -3.55 -3.40 -1.55
CA LEU A 71 -3.02 -3.69 -0.22
C LEU A 71 -1.98 -2.63 0.14
N VAL A 72 -2.19 -1.90 1.24
CA VAL A 72 -1.17 -1.10 1.89
C VAL A 72 -0.51 -1.97 2.96
N LEU A 73 0.81 -2.16 2.85
CA LEU A 73 1.57 -2.91 3.84
C LEU A 73 1.68 -2.10 5.14
N HIS A 74 1.40 -2.76 6.27
CA HIS A 74 1.74 -2.22 7.58
C HIS A 74 3.28 -2.07 7.68
N PRO A 75 3.82 -1.00 8.30
CA PRO A 75 5.27 -0.74 8.37
C PRO A 75 6.12 -1.87 8.99
N ALA A 76 5.51 -2.75 9.79
CA ALA A 76 6.18 -3.93 10.35
C ALA A 76 6.44 -5.06 9.32
N GLU A 77 5.82 -5.02 8.14
CA GLU A 77 5.88 -6.08 7.13
C GLU A 77 7.01 -5.87 6.11
N TYR A 78 7.64 -4.70 6.05
CA TYR A 78 8.72 -4.39 5.12
C TYR A 78 9.84 -3.59 5.80
N LYS A 79 11.02 -3.57 5.17
CA LYS A 79 12.15 -2.76 5.60
C LYS A 79 12.31 -1.56 4.67
N MET A 80 12.61 -0.40 5.24
CA MET A 80 12.94 0.80 4.51
C MET A 80 14.43 1.12 4.67
N LEU A 81 15.15 1.23 3.56
CA LEU A 81 16.57 1.58 3.54
C LEU A 81 16.76 2.91 2.82
N LEU A 82 17.52 3.83 3.43
CA LEU A 82 17.88 5.11 2.83
C LEU A 82 19.31 5.04 2.27
N LEU A 83 19.46 5.27 0.97
CA LEU A 83 20.72 5.11 0.25
C LEU A 83 20.94 6.21 -0.78
N GLU A 84 22.17 6.35 -1.25
CA GLU A 84 22.46 7.24 -2.38
C GLU A 84 21.71 6.79 -3.63
N CYS A 85 20.94 7.73 -4.19
CA CYS A 85 20.15 7.53 -5.39
C CYS A 85 21.08 7.44 -6.61
N PRO A 86 21.01 6.36 -7.41
CA PRO A 86 21.77 6.26 -8.65
C PRO A 86 21.30 7.30 -9.68
N ASP A 87 22.18 7.59 -10.62
CA ASP A 87 21.86 8.44 -11.77
C ASP A 87 21.30 7.55 -12.90
N VAL A 88 20.04 7.15 -12.75
CA VAL A 88 19.29 6.32 -13.70
C VAL A 88 17.87 6.87 -13.87
N PRO A 89 17.18 6.54 -14.97
CA PRO A 89 15.76 6.85 -15.14
C PRO A 89 14.89 6.27 -14.02
N ALA A 90 13.72 6.87 -13.79
CA ALA A 90 12.85 6.50 -12.68
C ALA A 90 12.36 5.05 -12.77
N GLU A 91 12.09 4.57 -13.99
CA GLU A 91 11.70 3.20 -14.30
C GLU A 91 12.80 2.16 -14.03
N GLU A 92 14.06 2.57 -14.01
CA GLU A 92 15.22 1.71 -13.74
C GLU A 92 15.65 1.77 -12.26
N LEU A 93 15.10 2.71 -11.48
CA LEU A 93 15.52 2.98 -10.11
C LEU A 93 15.43 1.74 -9.21
N GLY A 94 14.30 1.01 -9.25
CA GLY A 94 14.11 -0.19 -8.44
C GLY A 94 15.16 -1.27 -8.72
N ALA A 95 15.48 -1.50 -10.01
CA ALA A 95 16.49 -2.47 -10.41
C ALA A 95 17.90 -2.04 -9.99
N ALA A 96 18.24 -0.76 -10.15
CA ALA A 96 19.53 -0.22 -9.72
C ALA A 96 19.69 -0.29 -8.19
N MET A 97 18.64 0.05 -7.45
CA MET A 97 18.64 0.02 -5.99
C MET A 97 18.71 -1.41 -5.44
N ARG A 98 18.06 -2.38 -6.10
CA ARG A 98 18.17 -3.82 -5.78
C ARG A 98 19.62 -4.31 -5.78
N TRP A 99 20.46 -3.84 -6.70
CA TRP A 99 21.89 -4.18 -6.68
C TRP A 99 22.64 -3.49 -5.55
N ARG A 100 22.29 -2.24 -5.24
CA ARG A 100 22.94 -1.48 -4.15
C ARG A 100 22.68 -2.05 -2.76
N ILE A 101 21.52 -2.63 -2.52
CA ILE A 101 21.19 -3.20 -1.20
C ILE A 101 21.86 -4.57 -0.93
N LYS A 102 22.52 -5.16 -1.94
CA LYS A 102 23.11 -6.52 -1.85
C LYS A 102 24.01 -6.69 -0.64
N ASP A 103 24.86 -5.70 -0.37
CA ASP A 103 25.85 -5.77 0.71
C ASP A 103 25.29 -5.32 2.07
N LEU A 104 24.05 -4.82 2.09
CA LEU A 104 23.38 -4.31 3.29
C LEU A 104 22.37 -5.30 3.88
N ILE A 105 22.08 -6.38 3.16
CA ILE A 105 21.04 -7.34 3.54
C ILE A 105 21.63 -8.75 3.49
N SER A 106 21.39 -9.51 4.56
CA SER A 106 21.88 -10.90 4.67
C SER A 106 21.08 -11.90 3.85
N ALA A 107 19.84 -11.58 3.49
CA ALA A 107 18.96 -12.45 2.70
C ALA A 107 19.35 -12.43 1.20
N PRO A 108 19.23 -13.56 0.48
CA PRO A 108 19.48 -13.62 -0.95
C PRO A 108 18.57 -12.64 -1.72
N LEU A 109 19.12 -11.83 -2.62
CA LEU A 109 18.31 -10.87 -3.39
C LEU A 109 17.18 -11.56 -4.15
N GLU A 110 17.40 -12.79 -4.64
CA GLU A 110 16.39 -13.58 -5.34
C GLU A 110 15.15 -13.90 -4.50
N ASP A 111 15.25 -13.83 -3.17
CA ASP A 111 14.12 -14.03 -2.26
C ASP A 111 13.45 -12.71 -1.84
N LEU A 112 13.97 -11.58 -2.32
CA LEU A 112 13.47 -10.25 -1.98
C LEU A 112 12.69 -9.62 -3.14
N VAL A 113 11.63 -8.91 -2.76
CA VAL A 113 10.93 -7.91 -3.57
C VAL A 113 11.48 -6.56 -3.15
N VAL A 114 11.85 -5.76 -4.15
CA VAL A 114 12.51 -4.48 -3.93
C VAL A 114 11.82 -3.46 -4.83
N ASP A 115 11.39 -2.36 -4.21
CA ASP A 115 10.95 -1.17 -4.92
C ASP A 115 11.59 0.07 -4.30
N ALA A 116 11.70 1.16 -5.05
CA ALA A 116 12.40 2.35 -4.61
C ALA A 116 11.77 3.63 -5.13
N PHE A 117 11.90 4.69 -4.34
CA PHE A 117 11.49 6.04 -4.73
C PHE A 117 12.56 7.06 -4.33
N ALA A 118 12.87 7.95 -5.27
CA ALA A 118 13.83 9.02 -5.05
C ALA A 118 13.23 10.13 -4.18
N LEU A 119 14.06 10.72 -3.31
CA LEU A 119 13.70 11.95 -2.63
C LEU A 119 13.84 13.15 -3.58
N PRO A 120 13.14 14.27 -3.30
CA PRO A 120 13.32 15.51 -4.03
C PRO A 120 14.80 15.92 -4.11
N ALA A 121 15.21 16.52 -5.24
CA ALA A 121 16.60 16.87 -5.50
C ALA A 121 17.20 17.83 -4.45
N ASP A 122 16.36 18.62 -3.79
CA ASP A 122 16.72 19.60 -2.78
C ASP A 122 16.53 19.10 -1.33
N ALA A 123 16.09 17.84 -1.14
CA ALA A 123 15.90 17.25 0.18
C ALA A 123 17.19 17.24 1.02
N TYR A 124 18.35 17.15 0.36
CA TYR A 124 19.67 17.22 0.99
C TYR A 124 20.55 18.24 0.26
N ARG A 125 20.50 19.50 0.69
CA ARG A 125 21.30 20.58 0.10
C ARG A 125 22.80 20.27 0.16
N GLY A 126 23.45 20.26 -0.99
CA GLY A 126 24.90 20.07 -1.12
C GLY A 126 25.40 18.64 -0.90
N ARG A 127 24.52 17.64 -0.86
CA ARG A 127 24.88 16.22 -0.76
C ARG A 127 24.38 15.43 -1.97
N SER A 128 24.84 14.20 -2.10
CA SER A 128 24.31 13.23 -3.07
C SER A 128 22.79 13.10 -2.96
N ARG A 129 22.10 12.92 -4.09
CA ARG A 129 20.67 12.60 -4.08
C ARG A 129 20.45 11.30 -3.30
N MET A 130 19.33 11.21 -2.59
CA MET A 130 18.99 10.04 -1.77
C MET A 130 17.70 9.39 -2.27
N ALA A 131 17.59 8.08 -2.08
CA ALA A 131 16.40 7.29 -2.40
C ALA A 131 16.07 6.34 -1.24
N PHE A 132 14.79 6.13 -1.01
CA PHE A 132 14.31 5.06 -0.15
C PHE A 132 14.10 3.78 -0.96
N CYS A 133 14.41 2.66 -0.35
CA CYS A 133 14.24 1.32 -0.88
C CYS A 133 13.35 0.52 0.07
N ALA A 134 12.16 0.14 -0.38
CA ALA A 134 11.28 -0.77 0.31
C ALA A 134 11.67 -2.22 -0.02
N VAL A 135 11.85 -3.04 1.01
CA VAL A 135 12.29 -4.42 0.88
C VAL A 135 11.34 -5.34 1.62
N LEU A 136 10.82 -6.33 0.90
CA LEU A 136 9.86 -7.31 1.40
C LEU A 136 10.28 -8.72 0.97
N ASP A 137 10.12 -9.72 1.83
CA ASP A 137 10.35 -11.11 1.46
C ASP A 137 9.31 -11.59 0.42
N LYS A 138 9.74 -12.24 -0.66
CA LYS A 138 8.85 -12.79 -1.69
C LYS A 138 7.82 -13.74 -1.09
N THR A 139 8.21 -14.57 -0.12
CA THR A 139 7.29 -15.49 0.57
C THR A 139 6.17 -14.73 1.29
N ARG A 140 6.48 -13.59 1.91
CA ARG A 140 5.47 -12.72 2.54
C ARG A 140 4.51 -12.14 1.50
N MET A 141 5.04 -11.61 0.39
CA MET A 141 4.22 -11.13 -0.74
C MET A 141 3.25 -12.20 -1.26
N GLN A 142 3.73 -13.44 -1.43
CA GLN A 142 2.87 -14.56 -1.86
C GLN A 142 1.84 -14.96 -0.79
N GLY A 143 2.20 -14.86 0.50
CA GLY A 143 1.29 -15.02 1.62
C GLY A 143 0.12 -14.04 1.54
N TRP A 144 0.39 -12.76 1.30
CA TRP A 144 -0.63 -11.73 1.11
C TRP A 144 -1.54 -12.03 -0.08
N SER A 145 -0.96 -12.31 -1.24
CA SER A 145 -1.71 -12.69 -2.45
C SER A 145 -2.66 -13.87 -2.19
N THR A 146 -2.17 -14.90 -1.48
CA THR A 146 -2.95 -16.08 -1.12
C THR A 146 -4.09 -15.76 -0.15
N LEU A 147 -3.81 -14.99 0.91
CA LEU A 147 -4.80 -14.59 1.91
C LEU A 147 -5.93 -13.80 1.26
N ILE A 148 -5.59 -12.82 0.43
CA ILE A 148 -6.54 -11.94 -0.28
C ILE A 148 -7.42 -12.75 -1.23
N LYS A 149 -6.81 -13.65 -2.00
CA LYS A 149 -7.53 -14.55 -2.90
C LYS A 149 -8.50 -15.47 -2.14
N LYS A 150 -8.09 -16.03 -1.00
CA LYS A 150 -8.94 -16.89 -0.15
C LYS A 150 -10.13 -16.14 0.44
N ALA A 151 -10.02 -14.83 0.63
CA ALA A 151 -11.12 -13.99 1.09
C ALA A 151 -12.11 -13.59 -0.01
N GLY A 152 -11.85 -13.95 -1.28
CA GLY A 152 -12.72 -13.62 -2.42
C GLY A 152 -12.32 -12.34 -3.15
N LEU A 153 -11.21 -11.69 -2.78
CA LEU A 153 -10.72 -10.47 -3.44
C LEU A 153 -9.69 -10.79 -4.53
N LYS A 154 -9.44 -9.82 -5.41
CA LYS A 154 -8.35 -9.86 -6.41
C LYS A 154 -7.28 -8.85 -6.02
N LEU A 155 -6.07 -9.29 -5.69
CA LEU A 155 -4.97 -8.37 -5.43
C LEU A 155 -4.62 -7.61 -6.72
N ALA A 156 -4.75 -6.27 -6.68
CA ALA A 156 -4.46 -5.40 -7.82
C ALA A 156 -3.07 -4.76 -7.72
N SER A 157 -2.71 -4.30 -6.51
CA SER A 157 -1.43 -3.65 -6.22
C SER A 157 -1.07 -3.82 -4.75
N ILE A 158 0.22 -3.68 -4.46
CA ILE A 158 0.76 -3.60 -3.10
C ILE A 158 1.51 -2.27 -2.99
N ASP A 159 1.13 -1.46 -2.01
CA ASP A 159 1.75 -0.18 -1.68
C ASP A 159 2.41 -0.23 -0.30
N VAL A 160 3.34 0.70 -0.08
CA VAL A 160 3.89 1.00 1.25
C VAL A 160 3.16 2.18 1.88
N THR A 161 3.14 2.23 3.22
CA THR A 161 2.39 3.24 3.98
C THR A 161 2.81 4.66 3.62
N GLU A 162 4.10 4.92 3.39
CA GLU A 162 4.62 6.25 3.04
C GLU A 162 4.03 6.77 1.72
N MET A 163 3.90 5.90 0.71
CA MET A 163 3.35 6.27 -0.59
C MET A 163 1.84 6.42 -0.54
N ALA A 164 1.15 5.58 0.24
CA ALA A 164 -0.28 5.73 0.49
C ALA A 164 -0.59 7.08 1.17
N ILE A 165 0.16 7.46 2.20
CA ILE A 165 0.02 8.75 2.90
C ILE A 165 0.35 9.91 1.98
N ARG A 166 1.43 9.84 1.20
CA ARG A 166 1.77 10.86 0.19
C ARG A 166 0.62 11.08 -0.79
N ASN A 167 0.05 9.99 -1.31
CA ASN A 167 -1.05 10.06 -2.27
C ASN A 167 -2.33 10.64 -1.65
N LEU A 168 -2.62 10.33 -0.38
CA LEU A 168 -3.70 10.96 0.37
C LEU A 168 -3.44 12.46 0.60
N GLY A 169 -2.22 12.84 0.97
CA GLY A 169 -1.82 14.23 1.17
C GLY A 169 -1.97 15.08 -0.10
N LEU A 170 -1.60 14.53 -1.27
CA LEU A 170 -1.81 15.20 -2.56
C LEU A 170 -3.29 15.44 -2.87
N LEU A 171 -4.20 14.61 -2.36
CA LEU A 171 -5.65 14.80 -2.49
C LEU A 171 -6.20 15.77 -1.45
N ALA A 172 -5.61 15.79 -0.25
CA ALA A 172 -6.03 16.64 0.87
C ALA A 172 -5.55 18.09 0.74
N GLY A 173 -4.47 18.34 -0.01
CA GLY A 173 -3.86 19.67 -0.19
C GLY A 173 -4.69 20.71 -0.96
N ALA A 174 -6.01 20.59 -0.96
CA ALA A 174 -6.91 21.64 -1.44
C ALA A 174 -6.84 22.87 -0.53
N GLU A 175 -7.00 24.06 -1.12
CA GLU A 175 -7.06 25.32 -0.36
C GLU A 175 -8.06 25.19 0.81
N ASN A 176 -7.57 25.44 2.04
CA ASN A 176 -8.31 25.37 3.31
C ASN A 176 -8.55 23.98 3.95
N LEU A 177 -7.96 22.89 3.43
CA LEU A 177 -7.99 21.58 4.07
C LEU A 177 -6.65 21.27 4.72
N ASN A 178 -6.42 21.77 5.93
CA ASN A 178 -5.23 21.40 6.68
C ASN A 178 -5.54 20.26 7.66
N ILE A 179 -4.84 19.11 7.52
CA ILE A 179 -4.86 17.98 8.47
C ILE A 179 -3.65 18.04 9.41
N ALA A 180 -2.63 18.84 9.07
CA ALA A 180 -1.40 18.98 9.85
C ALA A 180 -1.13 20.47 10.10
N VAL A 181 -1.54 20.96 11.27
CA VAL A 181 -1.01 22.22 11.82
C VAL A 181 0.38 21.97 12.35
#